data_AF-A0A3L7X9F6-F1
#
_entry.id   AF-A0A3L7X9F6-F1
#
_cell.length_a   1.000
_cell.length_b   1.000
_cell.length_c   1.000
_cell.angle_alpha   90.00
_cell.angle_beta   90.00
_cell.angle_gamma   90.00
#
_symmetry.space_group_name_H-M   'P 1'
#
loop_
_entity.id
_entity.type
_entity.pdbx_description
1 polymer ?
#
loop_
_entity_poly.entity_id
_entity_poly.type
_entity_poly.pdbx_seq_one_letter_code
_entity_poly.pdbx_strand_id
1 'polypeptide(L)'
;MAEPRIAIGSVGAPPDVPYTRVLVSHRWPRGARGNVDQWEPALGPTPESLSAGSTSEIATQYREALASRAHLVQWAARMAMANGVTLLAADEDEARVLDVLADAIRAAAADLA
;
A
#
# COMPACT_ATOMS: atom_id res chain seq x y z
N MET A 1 5.03 -4.46 -22.05
CA MET A 1 5.42 -4.89 -20.69
C MET A 1 4.19 -5.35 -19.92
N ALA A 2 4.35 -6.04 -18.79
CA ALA A 2 3.21 -6.52 -17.99
C ALA A 2 2.53 -5.38 -17.21
N GLU A 3 1.20 -5.39 -17.18
CA GLU A 3 0.37 -4.50 -16.38
C GLU A 3 0.59 -4.76 -14.87
N PRO A 4 0.64 -3.73 -14.00
CA PRO A 4 0.79 -3.92 -12.57
C PRO A 4 -0.42 -4.65 -11.97
N ARG A 5 -0.19 -5.77 -11.29
CA ARG A 5 -1.22 -6.54 -10.59
C ARG A 5 -1.27 -6.11 -9.12
N ILE A 6 -2.39 -5.50 -8.71
CA ILE A 6 -2.56 -4.98 -7.36
C ILE A 6 -3.91 -5.46 -6.81
N ALA A 7 -3.89 -6.01 -5.59
CA ALA A 7 -5.07 -6.26 -4.77
C ALA A 7 -4.98 -5.48 -3.46
N ILE A 8 -6.12 -5.24 -2.82
CA ILE A 8 -6.24 -4.54 -1.55
C ILE A 8 -7.00 -5.45 -0.58
N GLY A 9 -6.58 -5.47 0.69
CA GLY A 9 -7.27 -6.22 1.72
C GLY A 9 -6.86 -5.80 3.13
N SER A 10 -7.34 -6.57 4.11
CA SER A 10 -6.92 -6.44 5.50
C SER A 10 -6.05 -7.61 5.90
N VAL A 11 -5.19 -7.41 6.90
CA VAL A 11 -4.32 -8.47 7.40
C VAL A 11 -5.10 -9.67 7.99
N GLY A 12 -6.32 -9.42 8.49
CA GLY A 12 -7.20 -10.43 9.08
C GLY A 12 -7.97 -11.24 8.04
N ALA A 13 -8.19 -10.67 6.85
CA ALA A 13 -8.87 -11.30 5.73
C ALA A 13 -8.21 -10.88 4.41
N PRO A 14 -6.98 -11.33 4.12
CA PRO A 14 -6.33 -11.01 2.86
C PRO A 14 -7.09 -11.66 1.70
N PRO A 15 -7.21 -11.01 0.53
CA PRO A 15 -7.85 -11.59 -0.64
C PRO A 15 -7.11 -12.85 -1.08
N ASP A 16 -7.86 -13.84 -1.56
CA ASP A 16 -7.33 -15.11 -2.07
C ASP A 16 -6.78 -14.93 -3.49
N VAL A 17 -5.65 -14.23 -3.57
CA VAL A 17 -4.88 -14.02 -4.80
C VAL A 17 -3.41 -14.40 -4.54
N PRO A 18 -2.73 -15.01 -5.52
CA PRO A 18 -1.35 -15.50 -5.35
C PRO A 18 -0.31 -14.38 -5.49
N TYR A 19 -0.56 -13.22 -4.89
CA TYR A 19 0.31 -12.04 -4.93
C TYR A 19 1.08 -11.88 -3.62
N THR A 20 2.21 -11.15 -3.66
CA THR A 20 2.99 -10.87 -2.45
C THR A 20 2.20 -9.96 -1.51
N ARG A 21 1.95 -10.42 -0.29
CA ARG A 21 1.17 -9.70 0.73
C ARG A 21 2.05 -8.71 1.49
N VAL A 22 1.89 -7.43 1.18
CA VAL A 22 2.65 -6.32 1.76
C VAL A 22 1.81 -5.61 2.82
N LEU A 23 2.19 -5.78 4.09
CA LEU A 23 1.65 -4.99 5.18
C LEU A 23 2.24 -3.58 5.13
N VAL A 24 1.39 -2.55 5.08
CA VAL A 24 1.82 -1.15 5.07
C VAL A 24 1.57 -0.44 6.41
N SER A 25 0.95 -1.14 7.37
CA SER A 25 0.68 -0.62 8.70
C SER A 25 1.93 -0.27 9.49
N HIS A 26 1.85 0.80 10.28
CA HIS A 26 2.98 1.22 11.13
C HIS A 26 3.26 0.25 12.26
N ARG A 27 2.24 -0.47 12.71
CA ARG A 27 2.34 -1.46 13.78
C ARG A 27 2.11 -2.85 13.22
N TRP A 28 2.88 -3.81 13.73
CA TRP A 28 2.64 -5.21 13.45
C TRP A 28 1.38 -5.70 14.19
N PRO A 29 0.32 -6.12 13.48
CA PRO A 29 -0.91 -6.58 14.12
C PRO A 29 -0.71 -7.95 14.80
N ARG A 30 -1.37 -8.16 15.94
CA ARG A 30 -1.35 -9.46 16.63
C ARG A 30 -1.97 -10.53 15.72
N GLY A 31 -1.30 -11.67 15.60
CA GLY A 31 -1.80 -12.79 14.80
C GLY A 31 -1.56 -12.67 13.28
N ALA A 32 -0.86 -11.63 12.81
CA ALA A 32 -0.59 -11.42 11.37
C ALA A 32 0.39 -12.41 10.74
N ARG A 33 1.02 -13.27 11.55
CA ARG A 33 2.02 -14.23 11.10
C ARG A 33 1.37 -15.26 10.16
N GLY A 34 1.88 -15.36 8.93
CA GLY A 34 1.33 -16.23 7.88
C GLY A 34 0.41 -15.51 6.88
N ASN A 35 -0.05 -14.29 7.20
CA ASN A 35 -0.85 -13.47 6.29
C ASN A 35 -0.04 -12.34 5.65
N VAL A 36 1.22 -12.16 6.06
CA VAL A 36 2.11 -11.09 5.60
C VAL A 36 3.39 -11.73 5.10
N ASP A 37 3.72 -11.48 3.83
CA ASP A 37 4.98 -11.91 3.22
C ASP A 37 6.06 -10.85 3.43
N GLN A 38 5.68 -9.57 3.40
CA GLN A 38 6.58 -8.42 3.57
C GLN A 38 5.92 -7.31 4.38
N TRP A 39 6.71 -6.59 5.18
CA TRP A 39 6.25 -5.45 5.96
C TRP A 39 7.02 -4.20 5.58
N GLU A 40 6.29 -3.23 5.02
CA GLU A 40 6.81 -1.93 4.57
C GLU A 40 6.02 -0.80 5.21
N PRO A 41 6.24 -0.52 6.52
CA PRO A 41 5.50 0.52 7.24
C PRO A 41 5.75 1.92 6.65
N ALA A 42 6.88 2.12 5.95
CA ALA A 42 7.17 3.37 5.26
C ALA A 42 6.25 3.63 4.05
N LEU A 43 5.57 2.61 3.52
CA LEU A 43 4.49 2.82 2.56
C LEU A 43 3.18 3.20 3.23
N GLY A 44 3.05 3.08 4.56
CA GLY A 44 1.85 3.43 5.29
C GLY A 44 1.56 4.93 5.40
N PRO A 45 0.34 5.28 5.85
CA PRO A 45 -0.06 6.66 6.07
C PRO A 45 0.73 7.31 7.21
N THR A 46 1.07 8.59 7.08
CA THR A 46 1.69 9.32 8.19
C THR A 46 0.66 9.65 9.28
N PRO A 47 1.07 9.83 10.55
CA PRO A 47 0.16 10.31 11.60
C PRO A 47 -0.57 11.60 11.22
N GLU A 48 0.12 12.51 10.53
CA GLU A 48 -0.44 13.76 10.02
C GLU A 48 -1.56 13.48 9.02
N SER A 49 -1.34 12.56 8.07
CA SER A 49 -2.36 12.21 7.09
C SER A 49 -3.61 11.59 7.72
N LEU A 50 -3.47 10.76 8.77
CA LEU A 50 -4.62 10.16 9.47
C LEU A 50 -5.35 11.16 10.38
N SER A 51 -4.68 12.24 10.80
CA SER A 51 -5.29 13.28 11.63
C SER A 51 -6.20 14.23 10.83
N ALA A 52 -6.21 14.13 9.50
CA ALA A 52 -7.02 14.98 8.64
C ALA A 52 -8.51 14.61 8.72
N GLY A 53 -9.39 15.62 8.77
CA GLY A 53 -10.81 15.43 9.06
C GLY A 53 -11.59 14.76 7.93
N SER A 54 -11.24 15.02 6.66
CA SER A 54 -11.92 14.46 5.50
C SER A 54 -11.05 13.47 4.71
N THR A 55 -11.68 12.47 4.08
CA THR A 55 -11.00 11.50 3.21
C THR A 55 -10.18 12.15 2.10
N SER A 56 -10.64 13.27 1.54
CA SER A 56 -9.92 14.04 0.52
C SER A 56 -8.64 14.70 1.05
N GLU A 57 -8.66 15.17 2.29
CA GLU A 57 -7.46 15.76 2.92
C GLU A 57 -6.46 14.66 3.27
N ILE A 58 -6.92 13.52 3.80
CA ILE A 58 -6.08 12.33 4.05
C ILE A 58 -5.37 11.93 2.76
N ALA A 59 -6.12 11.77 1.66
CA ALA A 59 -5.56 11.38 0.36
C ALA A 59 -4.57 12.42 -0.20
N THR A 60 -4.77 13.70 0.07
CA THR A 60 -3.87 14.77 -0.39
C THR A 60 -2.57 14.76 0.38
N GLN A 61 -2.63 14.78 1.71
CA GLN A 61 -1.44 14.72 2.57
C GLN A 61 -0.65 13.42 2.35
N TYR A 62 -1.35 12.31 2.15
CA TYR A 62 -0.70 11.05 1.89
C TYR A 62 0.01 11.01 0.53
N ARG A 63 -0.56 11.59 -0.54
CA ARG A 63 0.14 11.73 -1.83
C ARG A 63 1.41 12.57 -1.70
N GLU A 64 1.37 13.66 -0.94
CA GLU A 64 2.56 14.47 -0.66
C GLU A 64 3.63 13.66 0.10
N ALA A 65 3.20 12.87 1.10
CA ALA A 65 4.11 11.97 1.81
C ALA A 65 4.73 10.93 0.87
N LEU A 66 3.95 10.33 -0.04
CA LEU A 66 4.45 9.37 -1.02
C LEU A 66 5.46 9.98 -2.01
N ALA A 67 5.35 11.27 -2.34
CA ALA A 67 6.32 11.95 -3.20
C ALA A 67 7.74 11.93 -2.59
N SER A 68 7.86 12.09 -1.27
CA SER A 68 9.15 11.96 -0.55
C SER A 68 9.67 10.51 -0.49
N ARG A 69 8.82 9.53 -0.84
CA ARG A 69 9.06 8.08 -0.76
C ARG A 69 8.99 7.41 -2.13
N ALA A 70 9.23 8.17 -3.20
CA ALA A 70 9.09 7.70 -4.57
C ALA A 70 9.85 6.40 -4.86
N HIS A 71 11.01 6.19 -4.25
CA HIS A 71 11.79 4.95 -4.39
C HIS A 71 11.04 3.70 -3.88
N LEU A 72 10.24 3.80 -2.82
CA LEU A 72 9.41 2.71 -2.30
C LEU A 72 8.23 2.44 -3.22
N VAL A 73 7.61 3.51 -3.75
CA VAL A 73 6.52 3.39 -4.73
C VAL A 73 7.02 2.71 -6.01
N GLN A 74 8.21 3.07 -6.49
CA GLN A 74 8.84 2.42 -7.64
C GLN A 74 9.20 0.96 -7.37
N TRP A 75 9.68 0.65 -6.16
CA TRP A 75 9.92 -0.74 -5.75
C TRP A 75 8.60 -1.54 -5.77
N ALA A 76 7.53 -1.00 -5.20
CA ALA A 76 6.22 -1.64 -5.20
C ALA A 76 5.64 -1.80 -6.62
N ALA A 77 5.89 -0.84 -7.52
CA ALA A 77 5.52 -0.93 -8.93
C ALA A 77 6.24 -2.08 -9.64
N ARG A 78 7.55 -2.22 -9.45
CA ARG A 78 8.32 -3.35 -9.99
C ARG A 78 7.81 -4.69 -9.46
N MET A 79 7.47 -4.76 -8.16
CA MET A 79 6.86 -5.95 -7.55
C MET A 79 5.48 -6.26 -8.15
N ALA A 80 4.62 -5.25 -8.31
CA ALA A 80 3.28 -5.38 -8.88
C ALA A 80 3.33 -5.92 -10.32
N MET A 81 4.30 -5.46 -11.12
CA MET A 81 4.49 -5.93 -12.49
C MET A 81 5.05 -7.35 -12.55
N ALA A 82 6.09 -7.64 -11.75
CA ALA A 82 6.77 -8.94 -11.78
C ALA A 82 5.93 -10.08 -11.16
N ASN A 83 5.40 -9.86 -9.96
CA ASN A 83 4.80 -10.91 -9.13
C ASN A 83 3.36 -10.61 -8.71
N GLY A 84 2.95 -9.33 -8.78
CA GLY A 84 1.71 -8.85 -8.17
C GLY A 84 1.87 -8.56 -6.68
N VAL A 85 1.15 -7.55 -6.19
CA VAL A 85 1.16 -7.15 -4.78
C VAL A 85 -0.26 -7.11 -4.21
N THR A 86 -0.41 -7.57 -2.97
CA THR A 86 -1.62 -7.37 -2.16
C THR A 86 -1.26 -6.40 -1.04
N LEU A 87 -1.83 -5.20 -1.06
CA LEU A 87 -1.63 -4.19 -0.02
C LEU A 87 -2.55 -4.50 1.16
N LEU A 88 -1.97 -4.59 2.36
CA LEU A 88 -2.68 -4.93 3.60
C LEU A 88 -2.57 -3.80 4.62
N ALA A 89 -3.70 -3.45 5.22
CA ALA A 89 -3.77 -2.65 6.44
C ALA A 89 -4.22 -3.49 7.64
N ALA A 90 -3.83 -3.05 8.84
CA ALA A 90 -4.16 -3.65 10.12
C ALA A 90 -5.52 -3.21 10.65
N ASP A 91 -5.92 -1.97 10.36
CA ASP A 91 -7.17 -1.34 10.80
C ASP A 91 -7.85 -0.54 9.69
N GLU A 92 -9.09 -0.12 9.94
CA GLU A 92 -9.92 0.60 8.97
C GLU A 92 -9.40 2.00 8.67
N ASP A 93 -8.73 2.66 9.62
CA ASP A 93 -8.22 4.02 9.42
C ASP A 93 -7.06 4.01 8.42
N GLU A 94 -6.12 3.08 8.59
CA GLU A 94 -5.03 2.88 7.64
C GLU A 94 -5.51 2.30 6.30
N ALA A 95 -6.62 1.55 6.29
CA ALA A 95 -7.20 1.04 5.05
C ALA A 95 -7.66 2.15 4.09
N ARG A 96 -8.00 3.34 4.62
CA ARG A 96 -8.48 4.49 3.83
C ARG A 96 -7.47 5.01 2.81
N VAL A 97 -6.18 4.70 2.99
CA VAL A 97 -5.12 5.17 2.08
C VAL A 97 -4.69 4.13 1.05
N LEU A 98 -5.19 2.89 1.13
CA LEU A 98 -4.73 1.80 0.26
C LEU A 98 -5.06 2.05 -1.22
N ASP A 99 -6.21 2.66 -1.51
CA ASP A 99 -6.57 3.04 -2.88
C ASP A 99 -5.61 4.10 -3.44
N VAL A 100 -5.25 5.09 -2.62
CA VAL A 100 -4.30 6.14 -2.99
C VAL A 100 -2.91 5.55 -3.25
N LEU A 101 -2.48 4.59 -2.43
CA LEU A 101 -1.23 3.88 -2.62
C LEU A 101 -1.27 3.05 -3.91
N ALA A 102 -2.35 2.32 -4.16
CA ALA A 102 -2.52 1.53 -5.37
C ALA A 102 -2.45 2.41 -6.63
N ASP A 103 -3.08 3.58 -6.63
CA ASP A 103 -3.00 4.53 -7.73
C ASP A 103 -1.58 5.08 -7.94
N ALA A 104 -0.86 5.39 -6.87
CA ALA A 104 0.54 5.81 -6.97
C ALA A 104 1.43 4.71 -7.56
N ILE A 105 1.19 3.45 -7.18
CA ILE A 105 1.91 2.28 -7.73
C ILE A 105 1.59 2.10 -9.23
N ARG A 106 0.32 2.24 -9.63
CA ARG A 106 -0.08 2.16 -11.06
C ARG A 106 0.59 3.26 -11.89
N ALA A 107 0.61 4.49 -11.39
CA ALA A 107 1.28 5.60 -12.05
C ALA A 107 2.78 5.33 -12.21
N ALA A 108 3.46 4.92 -11.14
CA ALA A 108 4.88 4.58 -11.19
C ALA A 108 5.17 3.39 -12.12
N ALA A 109 4.27 2.41 -12.23
CA ALA A 109 4.41 1.31 -13.18
C ALA A 109 4.28 1.76 -14.64
N ALA A 110 3.41 2.74 -14.92
CA ALA A 110 3.28 3.34 -16.25
C ALA A 110 4.55 4.11 -16.66
N ASP A 111 5.22 4.78 -15.72
CA ASP A 111 6.47 5.49 -15.97
C ASP A 111 7.67 4.56 -16.20
N LEU A 112 7.59 3.30 -15.74
CA LEU A 112 8.61 2.28 -15.96
C LEU A 112 8.46 1.58 -17.32
N ALA A 113 7.44 1.94 -18.12
CA ALA A 113 7.03 1.31 -19.37
C ALA A 113 7.61 1.87 -20.65
#